data_AF-A0A3S1QHH9-F1
#
_entry.id   AF-A0A3S1QHH9-F1
#
_cell.length_a   1.000
_cell.length_b   1.000
_cell.length_c   1.000
_cell.angle_alpha   90.00
_cell.angle_beta   90.00
_cell.angle_gamma   90.00
#
_symmetry.space_group_name_H-M   'P 1'
#
loop_
_entity.id
_entity.type
_entity.pdbx_description
1 polymer ?
#
loop_
_entity_poly.entity_id
_entity_poly.type
_entity_poly.pdbx_seq_one_letter_code
_entity_poly.pdbx_strand_id
1 'polypeptide(L)' 'YEGIRAAIIDKGSKPQWRPARLAAVSEADVDAYFAPLGERELLI' A
#
# COMPACT_ATOMS: atom_id res chain seq x y z
N TYR A 1 -7.35 4.02 -5.12
CA TYR A 1 -5.89 3.87 -5.35
C TYR A 1 -5.27 5.22 -5.57
N GLU A 2 -4.50 5.70 -4.59
CA GLU A 2 -4.00 7.06 -4.58
C GLU A 2 -2.92 7.32 -5.64
N GLY A 3 -1.98 6.38 -5.81
CA GLY A 3 -0.96 6.47 -6.86
C GLY A 3 -1.55 6.52 -8.26
N ILE A 4 -2.58 5.72 -8.54
CA ILE A 4 -3.28 5.70 -9.84
C ILE A 4 -4.02 7.01 -10.08
N ARG A 5 -4.75 7.52 -9.07
CA ARG A 5 -5.41 8.82 -9.16
C ARG A 5 -4.39 9.90 -9.52
N ALA A 6 -3.32 9.99 -8.74
CA ALA A 6 -2.31 11.03 -8.87
C ALA A 6 -1.59 10.99 -10.23
N ALA A 7 -1.14 9.81 -10.66
CA ALA A 7 -0.33 9.65 -11.87
C ALA A 7 -1.15 9.66 -13.16
N ILE A 8 -2.31 8.99 -13.17
CA ILE A 8 -3.04 8.67 -14.42
C ILE A 8 -4.31 9.51 -14.56
N ILE A 9 -5.16 9.57 -13.51
CA ILE A 9 -6.46 10.25 -13.58
C ILE A 9 -6.26 11.77 -13.59
N ASP A 10 -5.54 12.26 -12.60
CA ASP A 10 -5.26 13.69 -12.40
C ASP A 10 -3.91 14.11 -13.03
N LYS A 11 -3.36 13.23 -13.87
CA LYS A 11 -2.24 13.48 -14.80
C LYS A 11 -1.03 14.16 -14.16
N GLY A 12 -0.47 13.53 -13.14
CA GLY A 12 0.75 13.98 -12.47
C GLY A 12 0.51 14.93 -11.30
N SER A 13 -0.71 14.96 -10.74
CA SER A 13 -0.95 15.61 -9.45
C SER A 13 -0.16 14.91 -8.33
N LYS A 14 0.02 15.60 -7.19
CA LYS A 14 0.75 15.03 -6.06
C LYS A 14 -0.13 14.01 -5.32
N PRO A 15 0.37 12.78 -5.05
CA PRO A 15 -0.35 11.83 -4.23
C PRO A 15 -0.37 12.26 -2.76
N GLN A 16 -1.52 12.04 -2.13
CA GLN A 16 -1.82 12.25 -0.72
C GLN A 16 -1.76 10.91 0.00
N TRP A 17 -0.52 10.43 0.23
CA TRP A 17 -0.28 9.15 0.86
C TRP A 17 -0.82 9.08 2.29
N ARG A 18 -1.30 7.89 2.65
CA ARG A 18 -1.73 7.55 4.01
C ARG A 18 -1.13 6.20 4.39
N PRO A 19 -0.30 6.14 5.44
CA PRO A 19 0.22 7.26 6.23
C PRO A 19 1.12 8.22 5.42
N ALA A 20 1.16 9.50 5.81
CA ALA A 20 1.83 10.57 5.05
C ALA A 20 3.35 10.63 5.27
N ARG A 21 3.88 9.91 6.27
CA ARG A 21 5.31 9.90 6.65
C ARG A 21 5.75 8.47 6.96
N LEU A 22 7.01 8.16 6.66
CA LEU A 22 7.59 6.83 6.90
C LEU A 22 7.52 6.44 8.38
N ALA A 23 7.86 7.35 9.29
CA ALA A 23 7.81 7.11 10.74
C ALA A 23 6.38 6.91 11.31
N ALA A 24 5.34 6.95 10.48
CA ALA A 24 3.97 6.61 10.85
C ALA A 24 3.54 5.23 10.31
N VAL A 25 4.43 4.52 9.62
CA VAL A 25 4.28 3.11 9.31
C VAL A 25 4.94 2.34 10.44
N SER A 26 4.18 1.54 11.17
CA SER A 26 4.72 0.66 12.21
C SER A 26 5.24 -0.65 11.62
N GLU A 27 6.09 -1.35 12.35
CA GLU A 27 6.54 -2.70 11.97
C GLU A 27 5.35 -3.66 11.84
N ALA A 28 4.39 -3.56 12.76
CA ALA A 28 3.17 -4.37 12.72
C ALA A 28 2.33 -4.14 11.45
N ASP A 29 2.28 -2.90 10.93
CA ASP A 29 1.59 -2.61 9.67
C ASP A 29 2.25 -3.34 8.50
N VAL A 30 3.58 -3.46 8.52
CA VAL A 30 4.36 -4.16 7.48
C VAL A 30 4.19 -5.68 7.62
N ASP A 31 4.35 -6.21 8.82
CA ASP A 31 4.24 -7.65 9.11
C ASP A 31 2.88 -8.21 8.69
N ALA A 32 1.80 -7.44 8.85
CA ALA A 32 0.47 -7.83 8.44
C ALA A 32 0.36 -8.15 6.94
N TYR A 33 1.14 -7.49 6.07
CA TYR A 33 1.15 -7.78 4.63
C TYR A 33 1.87 -9.08 4.28
N PHE A 34 2.73 -9.58 5.17
CA PHE A 34 3.46 -10.84 4.99
C PHE A 34 2.83 -12.00 5.77
N ALA A 35 1.71 -11.77 6.46
CA ALA A 35 0.99 -12.82 7.13
C ALA A 35 0.46 -13.86 6.11
N PRO A 36 0.50 -15.17 6.44
CA PRO A 36 0.01 -16.21 5.55
C PRO A 36 -1.42 -15.95 5.10
N LEU A 37 -1.68 -16.11 3.80
CA LEU A 37 -3.02 -15.98 3.21
C LEU A 37 -3.89 -17.24 3.43
N GLY A 38 -3.31 -18.29 4.00
CA GLY A 38 -3.97 -19.57 4.28
C GLY A 38 -4.36 -20.29 2.99
N GLU A 39 -5.64 -20.65 2.87
CA GLU A 39 -6.17 -21.32 1.67
C GLU A 39 -6.11 -20.46 0.40
N ARG A 40 -5.85 -19.14 0.54
CA ARG A 40 -5.68 -18.21 -0.59
C ARG A 40 -4.22 -18.01 -1.01
N GLU A 41 -3.30 -18.76 -0.41
CA GLU A 41 -1.91 -18.76 -0.87
C GLU A 41 -1.83 -19.18 -2.34
N LEU A 42 -0.92 -18.53 -3.08
CA LEU A 42 -0.65 -18.90 -4.45
C LEU A 42 0.12 -20.21 -4.47
N LEU A 43 -0.51 -21.27 -4.96
CA LEU A 43 0.11 -22.58 -5.14
C LEU A 43 0.65 -22.71 -6.58
N ILE A 44 1.75 -23.47 -6.68
CA ILE A 44 2.42 -23.87 -7.93
C ILE A 44 1.68 -25.02 -8.62
#